data_AF-A0A7Y9SPW7-F1
#
_entry.id   AF-A0A7Y9SPW7-F1
#
_cell.length_a   1.000
_cell.length_b   1.000
_cell.length_c   1.000
_cell.angle_alpha   90.00
_cell.angle_beta   90.00
_cell.angle_gamma   90.00
#
_symmetry.space_group_name_H-M   'P 1'
#
loop_
_entity.id
_entity.type
_entity.pdbx_description
1 polymer ?
#
loop_
_entity_poly.entity_id
_entity_poly.type
_entity_poly.pdbx_seq_one_letter_code
_entity_poly.pdbx_strand_id
1 'polypeptide(L)'
;MPVLIKVPYDINSANGVVQACLRKKREVVQSKDDGGITGIGAGSCCSFVSYMTNGGDVDNVFGNSRIRIPFKVNGIEIANACAHGELTALWNAIADEPSIPTILAMYIEMSPCTKCQSALDNLLQPGQEIYYSFDHPGEVKAWQTAAKHLCA
;
A
#
# COMPACT_ATOMS: atom_id res chain seq x y z
N MET A 1 15.03 11.34 -2.53
CA MET A 1 14.66 10.18 -1.69
C MET A 1 13.46 10.58 -0.84
N PRO A 2 12.45 9.71 -0.71
CA PRO A 2 11.34 9.90 0.21
C PRO A 2 11.84 9.86 1.66
N VAL A 3 11.05 10.44 2.56
CA VAL A 3 11.32 10.48 4.01
C VAL A 3 10.42 9.47 4.70
N LEU A 4 11.03 8.52 5.40
CA LEU A 4 10.29 7.54 6.20
C LEU A 4 9.94 8.13 7.58
N ILE A 5 8.66 8.10 7.93
CA ILE A 5 8.16 8.61 9.22
C ILE A 5 7.50 7.45 9.97
N LYS A 6 8.11 7.03 11.07
CA LYS A 6 7.57 5.95 11.90
C LYS A 6 6.37 6.47 12.70
N VAL A 7 5.25 5.74 12.65
CA VAL A 7 3.98 6.09 13.30
C VAL A 7 3.39 4.88 14.03
N PRO A 8 2.51 5.08 15.03
CA PRO A 8 1.81 3.98 15.67
C PRO A 8 0.88 3.22 14.71
N TYR A 9 0.82 1.90 14.85
CA TYR A 9 -0.14 1.03 14.17
C TYR A 9 -1.53 1.14 14.82
N ASP A 10 -2.22 2.24 14.58
CA ASP A 10 -3.51 2.56 15.22
C ASP A 10 -4.61 2.84 14.19
N ILE A 11 -5.69 2.05 14.23
CA ILE A 11 -6.87 2.23 13.38
C ILE A 11 -7.59 3.56 13.64
N ASN A 12 -7.35 4.19 14.80
CA ASN A 12 -7.86 5.50 15.17
C ASN A 12 -6.82 6.61 15.02
N SER A 13 -5.72 6.36 14.29
CA SER A 13 -4.66 7.34 14.04
C SER A 13 -5.21 8.68 13.54
N ALA A 14 -4.64 9.77 14.04
CA ALA A 14 -4.92 11.12 13.54
C ALA A 14 -4.39 11.33 12.11
N ASN A 15 -3.49 10.45 11.64
CA ASN A 15 -3.04 10.46 10.25
C ASN A 15 -4.05 9.71 9.37
N GLY A 16 -4.66 10.45 8.43
CA GLY A 16 -5.73 9.95 7.58
C GLY A 16 -5.36 8.72 6.75
N VAL A 17 -4.15 8.67 6.17
CA VAL A 17 -3.74 7.52 5.34
C VAL A 17 -3.44 6.27 6.17
N VAL A 18 -2.94 6.44 7.40
CA VAL A 18 -2.76 5.33 8.35
C VAL A 18 -4.12 4.76 8.72
N GLN A 19 -5.03 5.62 9.20
CA GLN A 19 -6.39 5.21 9.58
C GLN A 19 -7.13 4.54 8.42
N ALA A 20 -7.11 5.13 7.23
CA ALA A 20 -7.78 4.58 6.05
C ALA A 20 -7.21 3.21 5.66
N CYS A 21 -5.89 3.04 5.66
CA CYS A 21 -5.26 1.76 5.37
C CYS A 21 -5.70 0.67 6.34
N LEU A 22 -5.66 0.94 7.64
CA LEU A 22 -5.96 -0.07 8.67
C LEU A 22 -7.44 -0.42 8.72
N ARG A 23 -8.33 0.57 8.50
CA ARG A 23 -9.77 0.32 8.33
C ARG A 23 -10.03 -0.54 7.11
N LYS A 24 -9.44 -0.20 5.96
CA LYS A 24 -9.62 -0.99 4.74
C LYS A 24 -9.06 -2.40 4.89
N LYS A 25 -7.89 -2.56 5.53
CA LYS A 25 -7.32 -3.88 5.85
C LYS A 25 -8.28 -4.72 6.69
N ARG A 26 -8.86 -4.16 7.74
CA ARG A 26 -9.85 -4.87 8.57
C ARG A 26 -11.06 -5.28 7.74
N GLU A 27 -11.62 -4.35 6.97
CA GLU A 27 -12.78 -4.59 6.10
C GLU A 27 -12.53 -5.73 5.12
N VAL A 28 -11.42 -5.69 4.35
CA VAL A 28 -11.14 -6.72 3.33
C VAL A 28 -10.84 -8.09 3.93
N VAL A 29 -10.24 -8.15 5.12
CA VAL A 29 -9.95 -9.43 5.80
C VAL A 29 -11.22 -10.02 6.44
N GLN A 30 -12.15 -9.19 6.90
CA GLN A 30 -13.38 -9.64 7.55
C GLN A 30 -14.54 -9.92 6.57
N SER A 31 -14.43 -9.44 5.33
CA SER A 31 -15.44 -9.68 4.28
C SER A 31 -15.59 -11.17 3.98
N LYS A 32 -16.76 -11.75 4.31
CA LYS A 32 -17.10 -13.18 4.16
C LYS A 32 -17.70 -13.56 2.79
N ASP A 33 -17.14 -13.02 1.70
CA ASP A 33 -17.57 -13.16 0.29
C ASP A 33 -18.69 -12.19 -0.18
N ASP A 34 -18.35 -11.40 -1.22
CA ASP A 34 -19.17 -10.79 -2.29
C ASP A 34 -18.38 -9.63 -2.97
N GLY A 35 -17.12 -9.88 -3.36
CA GLY A 35 -16.25 -8.89 -4.04
C GLY A 35 -14.95 -8.54 -3.31
N GLY A 36 -14.70 -9.12 -2.14
CA GLY A 36 -13.40 -9.08 -1.47
C GLY A 36 -12.31 -9.76 -2.31
N ILE A 37 -11.08 -9.23 -2.29
CA ILE A 37 -9.95 -9.82 -3.03
C ILE A 37 -9.59 -11.16 -2.36
N THR A 38 -9.92 -12.26 -3.03
CA THR A 38 -9.72 -13.62 -2.53
C THR A 38 -8.25 -13.82 -2.14
N GLY A 39 -8.00 -14.29 -0.91
CA GLY A 39 -6.65 -14.59 -0.41
C GLY A 39 -5.92 -13.45 0.32
N ILE A 40 -6.56 -12.29 0.55
CA ILE A 40 -6.06 -11.29 1.50
C ILE A 40 -6.43 -11.71 2.92
N GLY A 41 -5.43 -12.12 3.71
CA GLY A 41 -5.59 -12.39 5.13
C GLY A 41 -4.87 -11.35 6.00
N ALA A 42 -5.03 -11.46 7.32
CA ALA A 42 -4.35 -10.57 8.28
C ALA A 42 -2.83 -10.52 8.08
N GLY A 43 -2.22 -11.64 7.66
CA GLY A 43 -0.80 -11.75 7.36
C GLY A 43 -0.38 -11.28 5.96
N SER A 44 -1.26 -10.60 5.22
CA SER A 44 -0.91 -9.93 3.96
C SER A 44 -0.59 -8.46 4.26
N CYS A 45 0.58 -7.98 3.84
CA CYS A 45 0.95 -6.58 4.06
C CYS A 45 0.20 -5.65 3.12
N CYS A 46 -0.20 -4.50 3.67
CA CYS A 46 -1.01 -3.50 3.01
C CYS A 46 -0.26 -2.17 2.89
N SER A 47 -0.74 -1.36 1.96
CA SER A 47 -0.34 0.03 1.80
C SER A 47 -1.57 0.85 1.42
N PHE A 48 -1.46 2.16 1.56
CA PHE A 48 -2.48 3.09 1.13
C PHE A 48 -1.83 4.34 0.58
N VAL A 49 -2.30 4.77 -0.58
CA VAL A 49 -1.77 5.92 -1.31
C VAL A 49 -2.92 6.88 -1.55
N SER A 50 -2.73 8.14 -1.16
CA SER A 50 -3.58 9.25 -1.57
C SER A 50 -2.85 10.06 -2.62
N TYR A 51 -3.51 10.35 -3.74
CA TYR A 51 -2.90 11.02 -4.88
C TYR A 51 -3.87 12.01 -5.53
N MET A 52 -3.32 12.96 -6.27
CA MET A 52 -4.10 13.90 -7.08
C MET A 52 -4.25 13.34 -8.50
N THR A 53 -5.50 13.24 -8.95
CA THR A 53 -5.84 12.83 -10.32
C THR A 53 -5.49 13.94 -11.31
N ASN A 54 -5.41 13.61 -12.60
CA ASN A 54 -5.20 14.61 -13.65
C ASN A 54 -6.32 15.67 -13.72
N GLY A 55 -7.50 15.38 -13.16
CA GLY A 55 -8.61 16.32 -13.01
C GLY A 55 -8.46 17.31 -11.85
N GLY A 56 -7.47 17.10 -10.97
CA GLY A 56 -7.24 17.91 -9.77
C GLY A 56 -7.98 17.42 -8.52
N ASP A 57 -8.72 16.31 -8.62
CA ASP A 57 -9.40 15.68 -7.48
C ASP A 57 -8.42 14.81 -6.67
N VAL A 58 -8.76 14.54 -5.42
CA VAL A 58 -7.99 13.60 -4.57
C VAL A 58 -8.66 12.23 -4.62
N ASP A 59 -7.89 11.22 -4.99
CA ASP A 59 -8.32 9.83 -4.94
C ASP A 59 -7.38 8.98 -4.05
N ASN A 60 -7.80 7.76 -3.74
CA ASN A 60 -7.11 6.88 -2.83
C ASN A 60 -7.12 5.44 -3.31
N VAL A 61 -5.96 4.81 -3.20
CA VAL A 61 -5.75 3.42 -3.62
C VAL A 61 -5.19 2.59 -2.47
N PHE A 62 -5.78 1.41 -2.29
CA PHE A 62 -5.32 0.39 -1.36
C PHE A 62 -4.47 -0.65 -2.09
N GLY A 63 -3.26 -0.87 -1.59
CA GLY A 63 -2.35 -1.91 -2.07
C GLY A 63 -2.25 -3.06 -1.09
N ASN A 64 -2.03 -4.26 -1.60
CA ASN A 64 -1.78 -5.45 -0.79
C ASN A 64 -0.83 -6.40 -1.51
N SER A 65 0.00 -7.13 -0.75
CA SER A 65 0.98 -8.07 -1.32
C SER A 65 0.38 -9.30 -2.02
N ARG A 66 -0.93 -9.49 -1.93
CA ARG A 66 -1.66 -10.56 -2.64
C ARG A 66 -2.37 -10.07 -3.89
N ILE A 67 -2.47 -8.76 -4.11
CA ILE A 67 -3.04 -8.21 -5.34
C ILE A 67 -2.04 -8.48 -6.47
N ARG A 68 -2.55 -9.09 -7.54
CA ARG A 68 -1.76 -9.40 -8.73
C ARG A 68 -1.80 -8.22 -9.69
N ILE A 69 -0.63 -7.78 -10.11
CA ILE A 69 -0.47 -6.73 -11.10
C ILE A 69 -0.42 -7.39 -12.49
N PRO A 70 -1.34 -7.04 -13.42
CA PRO A 70 -1.30 -7.56 -14.77
C PRO A 70 -0.13 -6.94 -15.54
N PHE A 71 0.81 -7.78 -15.96
CA PHE A 71 1.92 -7.37 -16.81
C PHE A 71 1.51 -7.53 -18.28
N LYS A 72 1.40 -6.41 -18.99
CA LYS A 72 0.99 -6.36 -20.39
C LYS A 72 2.15 -5.97 -21.30
N VAL A 73 2.28 -6.64 -22.44
CA VAL A 73 3.19 -6.24 -23.54
C VAL A 73 2.34 -6.04 -24.77
N ASN A 74 2.43 -4.85 -25.39
CA ASN A 74 1.60 -4.45 -26.54
C ASN A 74 0.09 -4.61 -26.29
N GLY A 75 -0.37 -4.34 -25.06
CA GLY A 75 -1.77 -4.46 -24.66
C GLY A 75 -2.24 -5.89 -24.35
N ILE A 76 -1.41 -6.90 -24.59
CA ILE A 76 -1.71 -8.32 -24.29
C ILE A 76 -1.19 -8.65 -22.89
N GLU A 77 -2.05 -9.19 -22.02
CA GLU A 77 -1.64 -9.69 -20.71
C GLU A 77 -0.78 -10.95 -20.86
N ILE A 78 0.46 -10.89 -20.38
CA ILE A 78 1.43 -11.99 -20.50
C ILE A 78 1.64 -12.71 -19.16
N ALA A 79 1.54 -11.98 -18.04
CA ALA A 79 1.73 -12.56 -16.73
C ALA A 79 0.99 -11.76 -15.65
N ASN A 80 0.78 -12.40 -14.51
CA ASN A 80 0.35 -11.77 -13.29
C ASN A 80 1.50 -11.80 -12.27
N ALA A 81 2.01 -10.63 -11.89
CA ALA A 81 3.11 -10.51 -10.94
C ALA A 81 2.58 -10.21 -9.53
N CYS A 82 3.15 -10.86 -8.52
CA CYS A 82 2.96 -10.45 -7.12
C CYS A 82 4.03 -9.41 -6.77
N ALA A 83 3.60 -8.24 -6.31
CA ALA A 83 4.47 -7.21 -5.76
C ALA A 83 4.20 -7.03 -4.26
N HIS A 84 5.10 -6.36 -3.55
CA HIS A 84 4.83 -5.95 -2.17
C HIS A 84 3.75 -4.87 -2.15
N GLY A 85 3.04 -4.76 -1.02
CA GLY A 85 1.88 -3.87 -0.89
C GLY A 85 2.18 -2.45 -1.35
N GLU A 86 3.33 -1.88 -0.98
CA GLU A 86 3.78 -0.55 -1.37
C GLU A 86 3.81 -0.33 -2.89
N LEU A 87 4.30 -1.31 -3.65
CA LEU A 87 4.39 -1.23 -5.11
C LEU A 87 3.05 -1.51 -5.78
N THR A 88 2.20 -2.35 -5.19
CA THR A 88 0.86 -2.58 -5.71
C THR A 88 0.00 -1.33 -5.62
N ALA A 89 0.04 -0.58 -4.50
CA ALA A 89 -0.72 0.67 -4.40
C ALA A 89 -0.24 1.71 -5.42
N LEU A 90 1.07 1.90 -5.56
CA LEU A 90 1.61 2.86 -6.52
C LEU A 90 1.30 2.45 -7.96
N TRP A 91 1.40 1.16 -8.29
CA TRP A 91 1.03 0.67 -9.61
C TRP A 91 -0.43 0.99 -9.93
N ASN A 92 -1.35 0.69 -9.01
CA ASN A 92 -2.76 0.95 -9.21
C ASN A 92 -3.04 2.44 -9.39
N ALA A 93 -2.44 3.31 -8.56
CA ALA A 93 -2.56 4.76 -8.73
C ALA A 93 -2.04 5.25 -10.10
N ILE A 94 -0.93 4.69 -10.59
CA ILE A 94 -0.38 5.02 -11.92
C ILE A 94 -1.26 4.46 -13.04
N ALA A 95 -1.83 3.26 -12.87
CA ALA A 95 -2.66 2.61 -13.87
C ALA A 95 -4.02 3.29 -14.06
N ASP A 96 -4.54 3.92 -13.01
CA ASP A 96 -5.81 4.65 -13.03
C ASP A 96 -5.67 6.04 -13.71
N GLU A 97 -4.44 6.50 -13.98
CA GLU A 97 -4.16 7.84 -14.48
C GLU A 97 -3.42 7.84 -15.84
N PRO A 98 -3.65 8.85 -16.70
CA PRO A 98 -2.96 8.95 -18.00
C PRO A 98 -1.48 9.35 -17.88
N SER A 99 -1.05 9.78 -16.70
CA SER A 99 0.32 10.17 -16.36
C SER A 99 0.65 9.74 -14.93
N ILE A 100 1.92 9.84 -14.51
CA ILE A 100 2.29 9.53 -13.12
C ILE A 100 1.63 10.56 -12.19
N PRO A 101 0.71 10.16 -11.29
CA PRO A 101 0.01 11.10 -10.44
C PRO A 101 0.92 11.72 -9.39
N THR A 102 0.49 12.87 -8.86
CA THR A 102 1.15 13.47 -7.69
C THR A 102 0.70 12.73 -6.44
N ILE A 103 1.63 12.00 -5.82
CA ILE A 103 1.38 11.34 -4.54
C ILE A 103 1.33 12.40 -3.43
N LEU A 104 0.24 12.43 -2.67
CA LEU A 104 0.05 13.38 -1.58
C LEU A 104 0.53 12.80 -0.25
N ALA A 105 0.14 11.54 0.01
CA ALA A 105 0.53 10.83 1.22
C ALA A 105 0.54 9.32 0.95
N MET A 106 1.46 8.62 1.61
CA MET A 106 1.58 7.17 1.50
C MET A 106 1.76 6.57 2.89
N TYR A 107 1.07 5.47 3.15
CA TYR A 107 1.30 4.62 4.30
C TYR A 107 1.64 3.21 3.87
N ILE A 108 2.64 2.61 4.52
CA ILE A 108 3.05 1.22 4.34
C ILE A 108 3.18 0.57 5.72
N GLU A 109 2.73 -0.67 5.89
CA GLU A 109 2.75 -1.26 7.24
C GLU A 109 4.17 -1.48 7.78
N MET A 110 5.11 -1.81 6.90
CA MET A 110 6.52 -2.06 7.23
C MET A 110 7.42 -1.18 6.39
N SER A 111 8.59 -0.77 6.92
CA SER A 111 9.61 -0.10 6.12
C SER A 111 10.02 -0.97 4.93
N PRO A 112 10.35 -0.36 3.78
CA PRO A 112 10.52 -1.11 2.54
C PRO A 112 11.82 -1.94 2.57
N CYS A 113 11.81 -3.10 1.93
CA CYS A 113 13.06 -3.82 1.66
C CYS A 113 13.90 -3.04 0.62
N THR A 114 15.20 -3.38 0.47
CA THR A 114 16.12 -2.66 -0.43
C THR A 114 15.58 -2.48 -1.85
N LYS A 115 14.93 -3.50 -2.41
CA LYS A 115 14.36 -3.43 -3.78
C LYS A 115 13.16 -2.49 -3.85
N CYS A 116 12.30 -2.52 -2.84
CA CYS A 116 11.14 -1.62 -2.78
C CYS A 116 11.59 -0.19 -2.52
N GLN A 117 12.59 0.03 -1.65
CA GLN A 117 13.17 1.35 -1.44
C GLN A 117 13.71 1.94 -2.74
N SER A 118 14.51 1.19 -3.51
CA SER A 118 15.01 1.69 -4.80
C SER A 118 13.89 2.02 -5.78
N ALA A 119 12.79 1.26 -5.79
CA ALA A 119 11.64 1.60 -6.63
C ALA A 119 10.93 2.87 -6.14
N LEU A 120 10.71 3.01 -4.83
CA LEU A 120 10.12 4.21 -4.22
C LEU A 120 10.98 5.46 -4.48
N ASP A 121 12.30 5.34 -4.44
CA ASP A 121 13.24 6.44 -4.73
C ASP A 121 13.11 6.96 -6.18
N ASN A 122 12.68 6.11 -7.11
CA ASN A 122 12.49 6.47 -8.51
C ASN A 122 11.07 6.95 -8.82
N LEU A 123 10.07 6.42 -8.11
CA LEU A 123 8.66 6.72 -8.37
C LEU A 123 8.15 7.95 -7.61
N LEU A 124 8.76 8.27 -6.47
CA LEU A 124 8.29 9.35 -5.60
C LEU A 124 9.15 10.60 -5.72
N GLN A 125 8.50 11.75 -5.51
CA GLN A 125 9.20 13.04 -5.48
C GLN A 125 10.21 13.08 -4.32
N PRO A 126 11.35 13.77 -4.49
CA PRO A 126 12.27 14.01 -3.38
C PRO A 126 11.55 14.66 -2.18
N GLY A 127 11.78 14.13 -0.97
CA GLY A 127 11.14 14.63 0.24
C GLY A 127 9.72 14.10 0.50
N GLN A 128 9.14 13.29 -0.40
CA GLN A 128 7.83 12.69 -0.19
C GLN A 128 7.78 11.91 1.12
N GLU A 129 6.83 12.23 1.99
CA GLU A 129 6.64 11.52 3.26
C GLU A 129 5.97 10.17 3.03
N ILE A 130 6.54 9.13 3.65
CA ILE A 130 5.96 7.79 3.72
C ILE A 130 5.85 7.41 5.19
N TYR A 131 4.62 7.25 5.66
CA TYR A 131 4.34 6.79 7.00
C TYR A 131 4.48 5.27 7.08
N TYR A 132 5.08 4.77 8.16
CA TYR A 132 5.21 3.33 8.38
C TYR A 132 5.16 2.93 9.85
N SER A 133 4.77 1.70 10.15
CA SER A 133 4.59 1.27 11.56
C SER A 133 5.67 0.33 12.09
N PHE A 134 6.25 -0.51 11.24
CA PHE A 134 7.17 -1.56 11.68
C PHE A 134 8.46 -1.57 10.85
N ASP A 135 9.62 -1.74 11.48
CA ASP A 135 10.91 -1.84 10.80
C ASP A 135 11.10 -3.25 10.21
N HIS A 136 11.27 -3.35 8.89
CA HIS A 136 11.67 -4.59 8.23
C HIS A 136 13.22 -4.71 8.22
N PRO A 137 13.80 -5.90 8.50
CA PRO A 137 13.16 -7.16 8.88
C PRO A 137 12.95 -7.38 10.38
N GLY A 138 13.35 -6.44 11.25
CA GLY A 138 13.39 -6.65 12.69
C GLY A 138 12.03 -6.86 13.38
N GLU A 139 10.96 -6.25 12.87
CA GLU A 139 9.65 -6.18 13.54
C GLU A 139 8.56 -7.00 12.85
N VAL A 140 8.92 -7.91 11.92
CA VAL A 140 7.94 -8.72 11.16
C VAL A 140 7.00 -9.52 12.09
N LYS A 141 7.52 -10.09 13.18
CA LYS A 141 6.69 -10.83 14.16
C LYS A 141 5.73 -9.90 14.92
N ALA A 142 6.19 -8.71 15.28
CA ALA A 142 5.35 -7.72 15.96
C ALA A 142 4.22 -7.25 15.02
N TRP A 143 4.54 -6.98 13.75
CA TRP A 143 3.56 -6.68 12.72
C TRP A 143 2.52 -7.81 12.56
N GLN A 144 2.95 -9.07 12.46
CA GLN A 144 2.04 -10.20 12.32
C GLN A 144 1.05 -10.31 13.49
N THR A 145 1.52 -10.09 14.72
CA THR A 145 0.66 -10.08 15.91
C THR A 145 -0.32 -8.91 15.87
N ALA A 146 0.15 -7.70 15.59
CA ALA A 146 -0.68 -6.51 15.52
C ALA A 146 -1.73 -6.61 14.41
N ALA A 147 -1.37 -7.11 13.22
CA ALA A 147 -2.27 -7.30 12.10
C ALA A 147 -3.35 -8.35 12.40
N LYS A 148 -3.00 -9.45 13.08
CA LYS A 148 -4.01 -10.43 13.55
C LYS A 148 -4.99 -9.79 14.53
N HIS A 149 -4.50 -9.00 15.48
CA HIS A 149 -5.36 -8.30 16.43
C HIS A 149 -6.25 -7.25 15.75
N LEU A 150 -5.72 -6.51 14.77
CA LEU A 150 -6.48 -5.55 13.99
C LEU A 150 -7.66 -6.21 13.28
N CYS A 151 -7.45 -7.38 12.69
CA CYS A 151 -8.44 -8.08 11.86
C CYS A 151 -9.33 -9.06 12.63
N ALA A 152 -9.09 -9.25 13.94
CA ALA A 152 -9.86 -10.15 14.79
C ALA A 152 -11.32 -9.70 14.96
#